data_AF-A0A4R9EM53-F1
#
_entry.id   AF-A0A4R9EM53-F1
#
_cell.length_a   1.000
_cell.length_b   1.000
_cell.length_c   1.000
_cell.angle_alpha   90.00
_cell.angle_beta   90.00
_cell.angle_gamma   90.00
#
_symmetry.space_group_name_H-M   'P 1'
#
loop_
_entity.id
_entity.type
_entity.pdbx_description
1 polymer ?
#
loop_
_entity_poly.entity_id
_entity_poly.type
_entity_poly.pdbx_seq_one_letter_code
_entity_poly.pdbx_strand_id
1 'polypeptide(L)' 'MADFSRRWKRQGLIPVSRNSPERRVPEPIYTSLQDSWERQGRTVPGRPDQEWLALMSRDHWPRG' A
#
# COMPACT_ATOMS: atom_id res chain seq x y z
N MET A 1 16.39 27.77 18.39
CA MET A 1 16.82 26.96 17.22
C MET A 1 16.75 25.50 17.64
N ALA A 2 15.77 24.75 17.14
CA ALA A 2 15.53 23.37 17.57
C ALA A 2 16.54 22.41 16.90
N ASP A 3 17.12 21.54 17.72
CA ASP A 3 18.16 20.58 17.38
C ASP A 3 17.57 19.43 16.54
N PHE A 4 17.96 19.32 15.26
CA PHE A 4 17.50 18.27 14.34
C PHE A 4 18.20 16.92 14.56
N SER A 5 18.96 16.77 15.65
CA SER A 5 19.78 15.58 15.92
C SER A 5 19.02 14.34 16.40
N ARG A 6 17.67 14.30 16.27
CA ARG A 6 16.92 13.03 16.28
C ARG A 6 17.15 12.29 14.94
N ARG A 7 18.41 11.93 14.72
CA ARG A 7 18.93 11.26 13.52
C ARG A 7 18.34 9.85 13.46
N TRP A 8 17.28 9.67 12.69
CA TRP A 8 16.72 8.36 12.37
C TRP A 8 17.82 7.48 11.76
N LYS A 9 18.32 6.50 12.52
CA LYS A 9 19.31 5.54 12.03
C LYS A 9 18.58 4.45 11.26
N ARG A 10 18.63 4.52 9.92
CA ARG A 10 18.10 3.45 9.06
C ARG A 10 18.83 2.15 9.37
N GLN A 11 18.13 1.20 10.00
CA GLN A 11 18.63 -0.16 10.15
C GLN A 11 18.40 -0.86 8.81
N GLY A 12 19.47 -1.09 8.04
CA GLY A 12 19.42 -1.71 6.71
C GLY A 12 19.13 -3.21 6.74
N LEU A 13 18.74 -3.76 7.89
CA LEU A 13 18.49 -5.18 8.09
C LEU A 13 17.08 -5.33 8.64
N ILE A 14 16.18 -5.90 7.85
CA ILE A 14 14.88 -6.36 8.35
C ILE A 14 15.14 -7.71 9.03
N PRO A 15 14.94 -7.86 10.36
CA PRO A 15 15.13 -9.14 11.03
C PRO A 15 14.28 -10.23 10.38
N VAL A 16 14.87 -11.42 10.16
CA VAL A 16 14.19 -12.57 9.52
C VAL A 16 12.93 -12.98 10.30
N SER A 17 12.90 -12.75 11.61
CA SER A 17 11.71 -12.97 12.45
C SER A 17 10.49 -12.11 12.05
N ARG A 18 10.68 -11.03 11.29
CA ARG A 18 9.58 -10.23 10.72
C ARG A 18 8.96 -10.88 9.49
N ASN A 19 9.60 -11.90 8.91
CA ASN A 19 9.02 -12.71 7.86
C ASN A 19 8.20 -13.82 8.51
N SER A 20 6.94 -13.53 8.87
CA SER A 20 6.02 -14.60 9.30
C SER A 20 5.60 -15.41 8.06
N PRO A 21 5.83 -16.73 8.02
CA PRO A 21 5.33 -17.59 6.95
C PRO A 21 3.81 -17.74 6.96
N GLU A 22 3.14 -17.25 8.02
CA GLU A 22 1.74 -17.51 8.34
C GLU A 22 0.74 -16.79 7.43
N ARG A 23 1.18 -15.78 6.67
CA ARG A 23 0.26 -14.95 5.86
C ARG A 23 0.10 -15.45 4.42
N ARG A 24 -0.10 -16.76 4.24
CA ARG A 24 -0.38 -17.35 2.91
C ARG A 24 -1.80 -17.85 2.72
N VAL A 25 -2.57 -18.00 3.81
CA VAL A 25 -3.98 -18.37 3.70
C VAL A 25 -4.79 -17.08 3.70
N PRO A 26 -5.51 -16.74 2.62
CA PRO A 26 -6.43 -15.63 2.65
C PRO A 26 -7.46 -15.89 3.75
N GLU A 27 -7.51 -15.02 4.76
CA GLU A 27 -8.54 -15.12 5.80
C GLU A 27 -9.91 -15.07 5.11
N PRO A 28 -10.81 -16.03 5.34
CA PRO A 28 -12.06 -16.18 4.58
C PRO A 28 -12.99 -14.97 4.70
N ILE A 29 -12.87 -14.20 5.79
CA ILE A 29 -13.58 -12.95 5.99
C ILE A 29 -13.04 -11.86 5.06
N TYR A 30 -11.71 -11.78 4.91
CA TYR A 30 -11.10 -10.76 4.07
C TYR A 30 -11.39 -11.01 2.58
N THR A 31 -11.34 -12.27 2.12
CA THR A 31 -11.68 -12.60 0.73
C THR A 31 -13.15 -12.35 0.41
N SER A 32 -14.07 -12.72 1.29
CA SER A 32 -15.50 -12.46 1.07
C SER A 32 -15.84 -10.95 1.07
N LEU A 33 -15.17 -10.15 1.92
CA LEU A 33 -15.28 -8.69 1.88
C LEU A 33 -14.70 -8.12 0.59
N GLN A 34 -13.55 -8.63 0.16
CA GLN A 34 -12.92 -8.22 -1.09
C GLN A 34 -13.84 -8.51 -2.29
N ASP A 35 -14.39 -9.72 -2.41
CA ASP A 35 -15.33 -10.08 -3.48
C ASP A 35 -16.59 -9.20 -3.47
N SER A 36 -17.09 -8.86 -2.28
CA SER A 36 -18.25 -7.99 -2.10
C SER A 36 -17.97 -6.56 -2.58
N TRP A 37 -16.80 -6.01 -2.25
CA TRP A 37 -16.38 -4.68 -2.71
C TRP A 37 -16.12 -4.65 -4.21
N GLU A 38 -15.50 -5.69 -4.78
CA GLU A 38 -15.30 -5.82 -6.23
C GLU A 38 -16.65 -5.80 -6.97
N ARG A 39 -17.65 -6.56 -6.50
CA ARG A 39 -19.00 -6.58 -7.10
C ARG A 39 -19.74 -5.25 -7.01
N GLN A 40 -19.46 -4.46 -5.97
CA GLN A 40 -20.07 -3.14 -5.77
C GLN A 40 -19.31 -2.03 -6.53
N GLY A 41 -18.23 -2.36 -7.24
CA GLY A 41 -17.37 -1.37 -7.90
C GLY A 41 -16.65 -0.44 -6.92
N ARG A 42 -16.42 -0.89 -5.67
CA ARG A 42 -15.70 -0.12 -4.66
C ARG A 42 -14.20 -0.37 -4.75
N THR A 43 -13.42 0.56 -4.21
CA THR A 43 -11.96 0.42 -4.13
C THR A 43 -11.58 -0.70 -3.16
N VAL A 44 -10.73 -1.61 -3.63
CA VAL A 44 -10.28 -2.77 -2.86
C VAL A 44 -8.90 -2.49 -2.29
N PRO A 45 -8.70 -2.63 -0.96
CA PRO A 45 -7.40 -2.45 -0.35
C PRO A 45 -6.37 -3.45 -0.93
N GLY A 46 -5.25 -2.93 -1.40
CA GLY A 46 -4.16 -3.73 -1.98
C GLY A 46 -4.27 -3.99 -3.49
N ARG A 47 -5.39 -3.62 -4.15
CA ARG A 47 -5.43 -3.52 -5.61
C ARG A 47 -5.08 -2.11 -6.08
N PRO A 48 -4.34 -1.96 -7.18
CA PRO A 48 -4.15 -0.68 -7.83
C PRO A 48 -5.49 -0.15 -8.34
N ASP A 49 -5.89 1.02 -7.84
CA ASP A 49 -7.06 1.74 -8.33
C ASP A 49 -6.77 2.25 -9.75
N GLN A 50 -7.60 1.82 -10.71
CA GLN A 50 -7.42 2.14 -12.13
C GLN A 50 -7.71 3.61 -12.43
N GLU A 51 -8.67 4.24 -11.74
CA GLU A 51 -8.95 5.67 -11.87
C GLU A 51 -7.78 6.48 -11.32
N TRP A 52 -7.25 6.08 -10.17
CA TRP A 52 -6.06 6.68 -9.61
C TRP A 52 -4.83 6.53 -10.52
N LEU A 53 -4.63 5.36 -11.12
CA LEU A 53 -3.57 5.13 -12.10
C LEU A 53 -3.77 5.95 -13.38
N ALA A 54 -5.01 6.05 -13.87
CA ALA A 54 -5.35 6.85 -15.05
C ALA A 54 -5.12 8.35 -14.79
N LEU A 55 -5.43 8.82 -13.57
CA LEU A 55 -5.06 10.15 -13.13
C LEU A 55 -3.54 10.28 -13.07
N MET A 56 -2.82 9.47 -12.29
CA MET A 56 -1.37 9.62 -12.09
C MET A 56 -0.54 9.44 -13.38
N SER A 57 -1.04 8.71 -14.37
CA SER A 57 -0.36 8.51 -15.67
C SER A 57 -0.45 9.70 -16.61
N ARG A 58 -1.36 10.64 -16.37
CA ARG A 58 -1.40 11.89 -17.12
C ARG A 58 -0.38 12.86 -16.53
N ASP A 59 0.50 13.38 -17.39
CA ASP A 59 1.35 14.53 -17.06
C ASP A 59 0.42 15.75 -16.87
N HIS A 60 -0.01 16.00 -15.64
CA HIS A 60 -0.85 17.16 -15.30
C HIS A 60 -0.07 18.46 -15.16
N TRP A 61 1.25 18.39 -15.20
CA TRP A 61 2.06 19.58 -15.05
C TRP A 61 2.22 20.34 -16.34
N PRO A 62 1.88 21.66 -16.36
CA PRO A 62 2.16 22.51 -17.49
C PRO A 62 3.68 22.56 -17.63
N ARG A 63 4.19 21.93 -18.70
CA ARG A 63 5.56 22.14 -19.14
C ARG A 63 5.62 23.50 -19.80
N GLY A 64 5.93 24.52 -18.99
CA GLY A 64 6.38 25.83 -19.46
C GLY A 64 7.80 25.76 -19.97
#